data_AF-A0A3P1XPH8-F1
#
_entry.id   AF-A0A3P1XPH8-F1
#
_cell.length_a   1.000
_cell.length_b   1.000
_cell.length_c   1.000
_cell.angle_alpha   90.00
_cell.angle_beta   90.00
_cell.angle_gamma   90.00
#
_symmetry.space_group_name_H-M   'P 1'
#
loop_
_entity.id
_entity.type
_entity.pdbx_description
1 polymer ?
#
loop_
_entity_poly.entity_id
_entity_poly.type
_entity_poly.pdbx_seq_one_letter_code
_entity_poly.pdbx_strand_id
1 'polypeptide(L)'
;MYTEFDVAGTYNTRAINTQKSEPGSGYFLLRSATLDNLTAVGVAKLRQLGVDQILDLREPTEREAAGSAEQKIVSFAPAHDIPTVSVPLYGTQPPQLGNIVDIYLHLLTQRGNAIAAAVAVLAEHPGTTLVHCTAGKDRTGLVVALAQLAAGVDPHAIIADYVRSGKNVRPQRETVVTKTLSKQRLSGTAYTEALQLHLDSPASAMQSVFEHISTIGGGQRCLQSNAADYLLRHGLSTQALTALKQKLKGHITHSHCERSDVNSGSDRLDSQLAKNGHTSCDNLTIVHLSDIHASNTGQLYDTADGLSHFDAVIDYLQNRMTKLDAIVITGDLIERGNYAAYDRVEDACQRLSDTLRVPVITVYGNHDSPKHATTLAPERREPYSVIELKGFRLVRLNSADGSLGEQQMRWLANTLEQDPEKQTILALHHPPTISPVPHLQNQTLLDTAELLHITAKYPVRAILAGHYHHHLSATVAQTTVFVGAPLAYHLNTLKAPGIVAGYRSAWLSIANFTATDVSYTPIHLTPSTELFQKDLNESQQHASSADIAGSTPESTPAQTTNIEGK
;
A
#
# COMPACT_ATOMS: atom_id res chain seq x y z
N MET A 1 14.21 30.80 10.64
CA MET A 1 14.94 31.88 9.94
C MET A 1 16.09 31.20 9.20
N TYR A 2 16.09 31.19 7.85
CA TYR A 2 17.11 30.50 7.05
C TYR A 2 18.30 31.43 6.80
N THR A 3 19.52 30.90 6.90
CA THR A 3 20.74 31.66 6.60
C THR A 3 21.25 31.25 5.22
N GLU A 4 21.15 32.15 4.24
CA GLU A 4 21.71 31.98 2.90
C GLU A 4 23.18 32.41 2.90
N PHE A 5 24.00 31.73 2.09
CA PHE A 5 25.42 32.00 1.98
C PHE A 5 25.80 32.20 0.52
N ASP A 6 26.58 33.24 0.27
CA ASP A 6 27.30 33.37 -0.98
C ASP A 6 28.55 32.49 -0.92
N VAL A 7 28.63 31.48 -1.79
CA VAL A 7 29.73 30.52 -1.88
C VAL A 7 30.21 30.49 -3.32
N ALA A 8 31.37 31.09 -3.56
CA ALA A 8 31.92 31.27 -4.89
C ALA A 8 32.07 29.94 -5.65
N GLY A 9 31.35 29.81 -6.76
CA GLY A 9 31.37 28.62 -7.62
C GLY A 9 30.16 27.69 -7.44
N THR A 10 29.22 28.04 -6.56
CA THR A 10 27.90 27.40 -6.47
C THR A 10 26.82 28.45 -6.17
N TYR A 11 25.57 28.03 -6.16
CA TYR A 11 24.41 28.86 -5.86
C TYR A 11 23.41 28.07 -5.01
N ASN A 12 22.34 28.74 -4.57
CA ASN A 12 21.29 28.12 -3.77
C ASN A 12 21.78 27.55 -2.41
N THR A 13 22.91 28.07 -1.91
CA THR A 13 23.57 27.58 -0.68
C THR A 13 22.95 28.18 0.57
N ARG A 14 22.49 27.33 1.49
CA ARG A 14 21.91 27.77 2.77
C ARG A 14 21.94 26.67 3.82
N ALA A 15 21.91 27.08 5.09
CA ALA A 15 21.75 26.16 6.20
C ALA A 15 20.27 25.86 6.45
N ILE A 16 20.00 24.59 6.76
CA ILE A 16 18.66 24.09 7.08
C ILE A 16 18.36 24.18 8.59
N ASN A 17 19.41 24.25 9.42
CA ASN A 17 19.33 24.50 10.85
C ASN A 17 20.07 25.79 11.23
N THR A 18 19.62 26.50 12.28
CA THR A 18 20.40 27.56 12.91
C THR A 18 21.45 26.93 13.84
N GLN A 19 22.56 27.64 14.10
CA GLN A 19 23.58 27.19 15.05
C GLN A 19 22.94 26.75 16.36
N LYS A 20 23.39 25.61 16.91
CA LYS A 20 22.98 25.18 18.26
C LYS A 20 23.22 26.32 19.24
N SER A 21 22.47 26.31 20.33
CA SER A 21 22.41 27.29 21.43
C SER A 21 23.73 27.60 22.16
N GLU A 22 24.87 27.14 21.64
CA GLU A 22 26.21 27.20 22.23
C GLU A 22 27.16 27.95 21.28
N PRO A 23 27.84 29.02 21.73
CA PRO A 23 28.86 29.72 20.93
C PRO A 23 29.94 28.74 20.44
N GLY A 24 30.14 28.65 19.11
CA GLY A 24 31.16 27.79 18.49
C GLY A 24 30.66 26.48 17.89
N SER A 25 29.35 26.20 17.94
CA SER A 25 28.76 25.00 17.33
C SER A 25 28.33 25.24 15.86
N GLY A 26 28.90 24.46 14.94
CA GLY A 26 28.67 24.56 13.49
C GLY A 26 27.26 24.17 13.03
N TYR A 27 27.01 24.29 11.73
CA TYR A 27 25.77 23.82 11.10
C TYR A 27 25.72 22.28 11.08
N PHE A 28 24.54 21.69 10.89
CA PHE A 28 24.42 20.23 10.70
C PHE A 28 24.23 19.89 9.22
N LEU A 29 23.34 20.65 8.57
CA LEU A 29 22.91 20.38 7.21
C LEU A 29 22.92 21.67 6.41
N LEU A 30 23.74 21.68 5.34
CA LEU A 30 23.67 22.67 4.27
C LEU A 30 23.08 22.02 3.03
N ARG A 31 22.35 22.80 2.25
CA ARG A 31 21.97 22.44 0.88
C ARG A 31 22.58 23.41 -0.10
N SER A 32 22.88 22.96 -1.31
CA SER A 32 23.41 23.79 -2.39
C SER A 32 23.04 23.22 -3.76
N ALA A 33 23.30 23.99 -4.82
CA ALA A 33 23.38 23.48 -6.19
C ALA A 33 24.70 22.74 -6.45
N THR A 34 24.93 22.35 -7.70
CA THR A 34 26.14 21.61 -8.09
C THR A 34 27.43 22.33 -7.66
N LEU A 35 28.43 21.55 -7.28
CA LEU A 35 29.75 22.01 -6.85
C LEU A 35 30.80 21.92 -7.97
N ASP A 36 30.38 21.65 -9.21
CA ASP A 36 31.31 21.44 -10.34
C ASP A 36 32.22 22.65 -10.61
N ASN A 37 31.76 23.87 -10.28
CA ASN A 37 32.50 25.11 -10.47
C ASN A 37 33.04 25.70 -9.16
N LEU A 38 33.06 24.90 -8.08
CA LEU A 38 33.46 25.37 -6.76
C LEU A 38 34.91 25.88 -6.78
N THR A 39 35.09 27.15 -6.42
CA THR A 39 36.42 27.80 -6.39
C THR A 39 37.15 27.48 -5.09
N ALA A 40 38.47 27.72 -5.03
CA ALA A 40 39.24 27.60 -3.78
C ALA A 40 38.67 28.47 -2.63
N VAL A 41 38.18 29.67 -2.97
CA VAL A 41 37.48 30.56 -2.02
C VAL A 41 36.16 29.93 -1.56
N GLY A 42 35.42 29.32 -2.47
CA GLY A 42 34.21 28.56 -2.17
C GLY A 42 34.48 27.37 -1.23
N VAL A 43 35.51 26.58 -1.50
CA VAL A 43 35.93 25.46 -0.64
C VAL A 43 36.29 25.96 0.76
N ALA A 44 37.10 27.02 0.86
CA ALA A 44 37.46 27.62 2.14
C ALA A 44 36.22 28.13 2.89
N LYS A 45 35.23 28.69 2.17
CA LYS A 45 33.97 29.13 2.76
C LYS A 45 33.14 27.95 3.30
N LEU A 46 33.03 26.85 2.54
CA LEU A 46 32.33 25.65 3.01
C LEU A 46 33.00 25.07 4.26
N ARG A 47 34.33 25.00 4.31
CA ARG A 47 35.08 24.58 5.50
C ARG A 47 34.86 25.52 6.68
N GLN A 48 34.80 26.84 6.45
CA GLN A 48 34.47 27.83 7.48
C GLN A 48 33.05 27.62 8.04
N LEU A 49 32.11 27.18 7.20
CA LEU A 49 30.75 26.82 7.61
C LEU A 49 30.69 25.44 8.30
N GLY A 50 31.82 24.74 8.40
CA GLY A 50 31.96 23.44 9.08
C GLY A 50 31.73 22.23 8.18
N VAL A 51 31.56 22.41 6.86
CA VAL A 51 31.31 21.31 5.91
C VAL A 51 32.51 20.38 5.82
N ASP A 52 32.29 19.12 6.19
CA ASP A 52 33.29 18.06 6.19
C ASP A 52 32.80 16.76 5.50
N GLN A 53 31.56 16.74 5.00
CA GLN A 53 31.04 15.71 4.10
C GLN A 53 30.12 16.32 3.03
N ILE A 54 30.14 15.74 1.83
CA ILE A 54 29.20 16.04 0.74
C ILE A 54 28.36 14.80 0.42
N LEU A 55 27.06 15.02 0.24
CA LEU A 55 26.12 14.05 -0.31
C LEU A 55 25.70 14.49 -1.72
N ASP A 56 26.20 13.79 -2.74
CA ASP A 56 25.85 14.03 -4.15
C ASP A 56 24.72 13.08 -4.59
N LEU A 57 23.54 13.66 -4.87
CA LEU A 57 22.34 12.93 -5.29
C LEU A 57 22.24 12.74 -6.81
N ARG A 58 23.26 13.17 -7.56
CA ARG A 58 23.29 13.10 -9.02
C ARG A 58 23.52 11.70 -9.54
N GLU A 59 23.01 11.48 -10.74
CA GLU A 59 23.30 10.26 -11.49
C GLU A 59 24.75 10.27 -11.99
N PRO A 60 25.39 9.10 -12.18
CA PRO A 60 26.74 9.01 -12.74
C PRO A 60 26.92 9.83 -14.02
N THR A 61 25.95 9.81 -14.94
CA THR A 61 26.02 10.51 -16.23
C THR A 61 25.96 12.03 -16.11
N GLU A 62 25.32 12.57 -15.07
CA GLU A 62 25.30 14.00 -14.80
C GLU A 62 26.67 14.50 -14.31
N ARG A 63 27.44 13.62 -13.67
CA ARG A 63 28.82 13.92 -13.26
C ARG A 63 29.73 13.87 -14.49
N GLU A 64 29.59 12.84 -15.32
CA GLU A 64 30.33 12.67 -16.59
C GLU A 64 30.19 13.85 -17.55
N ALA A 65 28.96 14.37 -17.74
CA ALA A 65 28.69 15.48 -18.64
C ALA A 65 29.26 16.84 -18.14
N ALA A 66 29.53 16.99 -16.84
CA ALA A 66 30.19 18.18 -16.30
C ALA A 66 31.70 18.23 -16.65
N GLY A 67 32.28 17.11 -17.10
CA GLY A 67 33.71 16.92 -17.31
C GLY A 67 34.21 16.99 -18.76
N SER A 68 33.55 17.69 -19.69
CA SER A 68 34.08 17.79 -21.05
C SER A 68 33.91 19.15 -21.73
N ALA A 69 34.91 20.01 -21.52
CA ALA A 69 35.74 20.48 -22.62
C ALA A 69 37.19 20.40 -22.14
N GLU A 70 37.97 19.45 -22.69
CA GLU A 70 39.42 19.26 -22.44
C GLU A 70 39.85 18.63 -21.11
N GLN A 71 39.53 17.34 -20.88
CA GLN A 71 40.45 16.40 -20.19
C GLN A 71 39.87 14.99 -20.24
N LYS A 72 40.29 14.22 -21.26
CA LYS A 72 40.06 12.77 -21.31
C LYS A 72 41.10 12.09 -20.43
N ILE A 73 40.62 11.18 -19.58
CA ILE A 73 41.39 10.24 -18.72
C ILE A 73 41.95 10.86 -17.44
N VAL A 74 41.08 11.18 -16.47
CA VAL A 74 41.41 11.11 -15.02
C VAL A 74 40.13 10.73 -14.28
N SER A 75 40.24 9.89 -13.24
CA SER A 75 39.17 9.58 -12.30
C SER A 75 38.41 10.83 -11.88
N PHE A 76 37.09 10.72 -11.73
CA PHE A 76 36.20 11.74 -11.14
C PHE A 76 36.66 12.14 -9.72
N ALA A 77 37.71 12.96 -9.62
CA ALA A 77 38.08 13.65 -8.41
C ALA A 77 37.25 14.93 -8.39
N PRO A 78 36.41 15.16 -7.37
CA PRO A 78 35.75 16.45 -7.20
C PRO A 78 36.80 17.57 -7.21
N ALA A 79 36.42 18.79 -7.62
CA ALA A 79 37.30 19.97 -7.56
C ALA A 79 37.66 20.41 -6.11
N HIS A 80 37.31 19.60 -5.12
CA HIS A 80 37.52 19.82 -3.71
C HIS A 80 37.96 18.52 -3.02
N ASP A 81 38.58 18.66 -1.86
CA ASP A 81 39.09 17.56 -1.04
C ASP A 81 38.09 17.08 0.04
N ILE A 82 36.87 17.64 0.05
CA ILE A 82 35.83 17.24 0.99
C ILE A 82 35.31 15.83 0.64
N PRO A 83 35.28 14.88 1.58
CA PRO A 83 34.75 13.54 1.36
C PRO A 83 33.33 13.54 0.79
N THR A 84 33.11 12.79 -0.29
CA THR A 84 31.82 12.72 -0.99
C THR A 84 31.22 11.32 -0.93
N VAL A 85 29.97 11.23 -0.50
CA VAL A 85 29.11 10.06 -0.61
C VAL A 85 28.13 10.27 -1.75
N SER A 86 28.02 9.30 -2.66
CA SER A 86 27.11 9.37 -3.82
C SER A 86 25.91 8.48 -3.62
N VAL A 87 24.70 9.05 -3.72
CA VAL A 87 23.43 8.31 -3.66
C VAL A 87 22.53 8.77 -4.82
N PRO A 88 22.67 8.18 -6.01
CA PRO A 88 21.85 8.54 -7.17
C PRO A 88 20.36 8.26 -6.94
N LEU A 89 19.52 9.28 -7.13
CA LEU A 89 18.12 9.19 -6.72
C LEU A 89 17.16 8.70 -7.80
N TYR A 90 17.36 9.08 -9.08
CA TYR A 90 16.48 8.68 -10.18
C TYR A 90 16.73 7.23 -10.59
N GLY A 91 17.99 6.77 -10.60
CA GLY A 91 18.37 5.44 -11.11
C GLY A 91 18.37 5.32 -12.64
N THR A 92 18.01 6.39 -13.34
CA THR A 92 18.06 6.56 -14.79
C THR A 92 18.46 8.00 -15.09
N GLN A 93 18.51 8.39 -16.38
CA GLN A 93 18.73 9.80 -16.73
C GLN A 93 17.69 10.72 -16.07
N PRO A 94 18.09 11.94 -15.64
CA PRO A 94 17.16 12.91 -15.09
C PRO A 94 16.08 13.29 -16.10
N PRO A 95 14.81 13.40 -15.65
CA PRO A 95 13.71 13.78 -16.52
C PRO A 95 13.94 15.17 -17.13
N GLN A 96 13.77 15.25 -18.45
CA GLN A 96 13.88 16.52 -19.20
C GLN A 96 12.52 17.18 -19.42
N LEU A 97 11.44 16.40 -19.34
CA LEU A 97 10.04 16.77 -19.57
C LEU A 97 9.16 16.14 -18.50
N GLY A 98 7.90 16.61 -18.42
CA GLY A 98 6.88 16.08 -17.54
C GLY A 98 6.58 17.00 -16.35
N ASN A 99 5.53 16.65 -15.62
CA ASN A 99 5.07 17.40 -14.46
C ASN A 99 5.97 17.10 -13.23
N ILE A 100 6.38 18.15 -12.52
CA ILE A 100 7.22 18.04 -11.32
C ILE A 100 6.56 17.22 -10.20
N VAL A 101 5.23 17.27 -10.07
CA VAL A 101 4.46 16.50 -9.08
C VAL A 101 4.61 15.00 -9.35
N ASP A 102 4.35 14.58 -10.59
CA ASP A 102 4.46 13.18 -11.00
C ASP A 102 5.87 12.64 -10.79
N ILE A 103 6.88 13.46 -11.07
CA ILE A 103 8.29 13.11 -10.84
C ILE A 103 8.57 12.90 -9.34
N TYR A 104 8.03 13.74 -8.45
CA TYR A 104 8.20 13.57 -7.01
C TYR A 104 7.47 12.34 -6.47
N LEU A 105 6.23 12.11 -6.91
CA LEU A 105 5.48 10.91 -6.53
C LEU A 105 6.15 9.63 -7.04
N HIS A 106 6.71 9.66 -8.26
CA HIS A 106 7.51 8.56 -8.78
C HIS A 106 8.75 8.30 -7.93
N LEU A 107 9.49 9.33 -7.53
CA LEU A 107 10.63 9.18 -6.62
C LEU A 107 10.21 8.60 -5.26
N LEU A 108 9.09 9.04 -4.69
CA LEU A 108 8.60 8.53 -3.41
C LEU A 108 8.19 7.06 -3.47
N THR A 109 7.51 6.66 -4.55
CA THR A 109 6.96 5.31 -4.71
C THR A 109 7.99 4.29 -5.20
N GLN A 110 8.87 4.68 -6.13
CA GLN A 110 9.81 3.75 -6.78
C GLN A 110 11.23 3.82 -6.20
N ARG A 111 11.59 4.94 -5.55
CA ARG A 111 12.97 5.23 -5.11
C ARG A 111 13.07 5.47 -3.60
N GLY A 112 12.08 5.04 -2.82
CA GLY A 112 12.06 5.22 -1.36
C GLY A 112 13.31 4.68 -0.66
N ASN A 113 13.85 3.54 -1.08
CA ASN A 113 15.08 2.99 -0.49
C ASN A 113 16.31 3.89 -0.73
N ALA A 114 16.40 4.53 -1.90
CA ALA A 114 17.48 5.48 -2.20
C ALA A 114 17.31 6.80 -1.42
N ILE A 115 16.07 7.25 -1.22
CA ILE A 115 15.75 8.39 -0.36
C ILE A 115 16.14 8.10 1.09
N ALA A 116 15.76 6.93 1.62
CA ALA A 116 16.11 6.50 2.97
C ALA A 116 17.64 6.38 3.15
N ALA A 117 18.35 5.84 2.17
CA ALA A 117 19.82 5.79 2.17
C ALA A 117 20.45 7.19 2.18
N ALA A 118 19.93 8.14 1.39
CA ALA A 118 20.38 9.53 1.41
C ALA A 118 20.17 10.17 2.78
N VAL A 119 19.01 9.96 3.40
CA VAL A 119 18.73 10.46 4.76
C VAL A 119 19.62 9.79 5.81
N ALA A 120 19.95 8.50 5.65
CA ALA A 120 20.88 7.80 6.53
C ALA A 120 22.26 8.45 6.54
N VAL A 121 22.81 8.80 5.36
CA VAL A 121 24.09 9.52 5.24
C VAL A 121 24.07 10.82 6.05
N LEU A 122 23.01 11.62 5.91
CA LEU A 122 22.85 12.85 6.68
C LEU A 122 22.79 12.57 8.19
N ALA A 123 21.99 11.57 8.58
CA ALA A 123 21.72 11.27 9.97
C ALA A 123 22.94 10.72 10.72
N GLU A 124 23.74 9.88 10.07
CA GLU A 124 24.83 9.13 10.68
C GLU A 124 26.14 9.94 10.72
N HIS A 125 26.34 10.90 9.81
CA HIS A 125 27.56 11.70 9.79
C HIS A 125 27.64 12.66 10.99
N PRO A 126 28.66 12.59 11.87
CA PRO A 126 28.72 13.41 13.09
C PRO A 126 28.94 14.90 12.84
N GLY A 127 29.52 15.26 11.70
CA GLY A 127 29.85 16.63 11.31
C GLY A 127 28.77 17.33 10.50
N THR A 128 29.19 18.21 9.60
CA THR A 128 28.29 19.01 8.76
C THR A 128 28.25 18.44 7.35
N THR A 129 27.07 18.00 6.92
CA THR A 129 26.89 17.51 5.55
C THR A 129 26.33 18.60 4.66
N LEU A 130 26.94 18.78 3.47
CA LEU A 130 26.34 19.53 2.37
C LEU A 130 25.70 18.56 1.38
N VAL A 131 24.38 18.65 1.21
CA VAL A 131 23.65 17.85 0.21
C VAL A 131 23.36 18.67 -1.04
N HIS A 132 23.59 18.09 -2.22
CA HIS A 132 23.27 18.76 -3.47
C HIS A 132 22.78 17.80 -4.55
N CYS A 133 22.23 18.40 -5.60
CA CYS A 133 22.01 17.78 -6.90
C CYS A 133 22.48 18.78 -7.96
N THR A 134 21.87 18.83 -9.13
CA THR A 134 22.25 19.76 -10.20
C THR A 134 21.88 21.21 -9.87
N ALA A 135 20.62 21.47 -9.51
CA ALA A 135 20.12 22.79 -9.13
C ALA A 135 19.98 22.97 -7.60
N GLY A 136 20.15 21.89 -6.84
CA GLY A 136 19.85 21.88 -5.41
C GLY A 136 18.35 22.09 -5.13
N LYS A 137 17.48 21.74 -6.07
CA LYS A 137 16.03 22.00 -6.04
C LYS A 137 15.22 20.73 -5.78
N ASP A 138 15.28 19.79 -6.72
CA ASP A 138 14.37 18.64 -6.78
C ASP A 138 14.76 17.55 -5.79
N ARG A 139 15.72 16.69 -6.16
CA ARG A 139 16.25 15.61 -5.30
C ARG A 139 16.71 16.12 -3.94
N THR A 140 17.46 17.23 -3.93
CA THR A 140 17.89 17.89 -2.69
C THR A 140 16.71 18.37 -1.87
N GLY A 141 15.71 18.99 -2.50
CA GLY A 141 14.52 19.47 -1.80
C GLY A 141 13.72 18.33 -1.18
N LEU A 142 13.56 17.22 -1.91
CA LEU A 142 12.83 16.04 -1.43
C LEU A 142 13.54 15.38 -0.23
N VAL A 143 14.84 15.12 -0.34
CA VAL A 143 15.64 14.50 0.75
C VAL A 143 15.67 15.41 1.98
N VAL A 144 15.92 16.71 1.80
CA VAL A 144 15.94 17.68 2.92
C VAL A 144 14.56 17.78 3.57
N ALA A 145 13.50 17.86 2.78
CA ALA A 145 12.13 17.96 3.30
C ALA A 145 11.74 16.74 4.14
N LEU A 146 12.01 15.52 3.65
CA LEU A 146 11.70 14.29 4.38
C LEU A 146 12.55 14.14 5.65
N ALA A 147 13.83 14.52 5.60
CA ALA A 147 14.69 14.51 6.78
C ALA A 147 14.17 15.50 7.86
N GLN A 148 13.82 16.73 7.48
CA GLN A 148 13.25 17.72 8.39
C GLN A 148 11.90 17.27 8.94
N LEU A 149 11.02 16.73 8.08
CA LEU A 149 9.69 16.32 8.46
C LEU A 149 9.73 15.16 9.45
N ALA A 150 10.54 14.12 9.18
CA ALA A 150 10.74 12.98 10.09
C ALA A 150 11.39 13.39 11.43
N ALA A 151 12.15 14.50 11.42
CA ALA A 151 12.75 15.06 12.62
C ALA A 151 11.79 15.91 13.48
N GLY A 152 10.58 16.20 13.00
CA GLY A 152 9.60 16.99 13.74
C GLY A 152 9.45 18.45 13.29
N VAL A 153 10.12 18.87 12.23
CA VAL A 153 10.06 20.28 11.77
C VAL A 153 8.68 20.61 11.20
N ASP A 154 8.22 21.85 11.41
CA ASP A 154 6.95 22.35 10.90
C ASP A 154 6.88 22.29 9.35
N PRO A 155 5.85 21.64 8.76
CA PRO A 155 5.67 21.54 7.31
C PRO A 155 5.65 22.89 6.59
N HIS A 156 5.09 23.93 7.20
CA HIS A 156 5.07 25.27 6.57
C HIS A 156 6.46 25.86 6.44
N ALA A 157 7.31 25.68 7.45
CA ALA A 157 8.71 26.09 7.38
C ALA A 157 9.45 25.34 6.25
N ILE A 158 9.22 24.03 6.08
CA ILE A 158 9.86 23.22 5.04
C ILE A 158 9.42 23.68 3.64
N ILE A 159 8.14 23.93 3.41
CA ILE A 159 7.64 24.48 2.13
C ILE A 159 8.27 25.85 1.86
N ALA A 160 8.34 26.72 2.87
CA ALA A 160 8.94 28.04 2.74
C ALA A 160 10.44 27.97 2.39
N ASP A 161 11.18 26.96 2.87
CA ASP A 161 12.55 26.69 2.43
C ASP A 161 12.59 26.24 0.97
N TYR A 162 11.77 25.26 0.62
CA TYR A 162 11.76 24.65 -0.71
C TYR A 162 11.51 25.70 -1.81
N VAL A 163 10.48 26.54 -1.64
CA VAL A 163 10.07 27.57 -2.61
C VAL A 163 11.17 28.59 -2.90
N ARG A 164 12.09 28.86 -1.96
CA ARG A 164 13.22 29.78 -2.18
C ARG A 164 14.14 29.32 -3.29
N SER A 165 14.23 28.01 -3.52
CA SER A 165 15.10 27.47 -4.57
C SER A 165 14.75 28.03 -5.95
N GLY A 166 13.47 28.29 -6.26
CA GLY A 166 13.07 28.88 -7.54
C GLY A 166 13.70 30.27 -7.78
N LYS A 167 13.74 31.11 -6.74
CA LYS A 167 14.35 32.45 -6.82
C LYS A 167 15.86 32.41 -7.02
N ASN A 168 16.52 31.40 -6.45
CA ASN A 168 17.97 31.24 -6.53
C ASN A 168 18.43 30.50 -7.80
N VAL A 169 17.59 29.61 -8.33
CA VAL A 169 17.89 28.76 -9.49
C VAL A 169 17.63 29.50 -10.80
N ARG A 170 16.50 30.21 -10.91
CA ARG A 170 16.08 30.83 -12.17
C ARG A 170 17.14 31.77 -12.77
N PRO A 171 17.72 32.74 -12.03
CA PRO A 171 18.74 33.64 -12.58
C PRO A 171 20.00 32.92 -13.08
N GLN A 172 20.32 31.75 -12.53
CA GLN A 172 21.52 30.98 -12.84
C GLN A 172 21.33 30.03 -14.04
N ARG A 173 20.09 29.62 -14.32
CA ARG A 173 19.81 28.54 -15.30
C ARG A 173 18.92 28.93 -16.46
N GLU A 174 18.15 30.01 -16.37
CA GLU A 174 17.11 30.35 -17.34
C GLU A 174 17.62 30.43 -18.78
N THR A 175 18.78 31.07 -19.00
CA THR A 175 19.38 31.16 -20.34
C THR A 175 19.74 29.78 -20.91
N VAL A 176 20.37 28.92 -20.09
CA VAL A 176 20.80 27.58 -20.52
C VAL A 176 19.59 26.66 -20.77
N VAL A 177 18.60 26.71 -19.90
CA VAL A 177 17.36 25.91 -20.02
C VAL A 177 16.58 26.34 -21.25
N THR A 178 16.36 27.65 -21.44
CA THR A 178 15.63 28.19 -22.62
C THR A 178 16.33 27.80 -23.92
N LYS A 179 17.66 27.91 -23.98
CA LYS A 179 18.47 27.49 -25.15
C LYS A 179 18.40 25.98 -25.40
N THR A 180 18.24 25.18 -24.36
CA THR A 180 18.14 23.71 -24.47
C THR A 180 16.74 23.30 -24.94
N LEU A 181 15.70 23.87 -24.34
CA LEU A 181 14.30 23.59 -24.68
C LEU A 181 13.93 24.10 -26.08
N SER A 182 14.52 25.20 -26.55
CA SER A 182 14.29 25.68 -27.92
C SER A 182 14.71 24.68 -29.00
N LYS A 183 15.69 23.80 -28.72
CA LYS A 183 16.10 22.71 -29.62
C LYS A 183 15.09 21.58 -29.68
N GLN A 184 14.21 21.45 -28.68
CA GLN A 184 13.23 20.36 -28.57
C GLN A 184 11.90 20.68 -29.27
N ARG A 185 11.73 21.88 -29.85
CA ARG A 185 10.53 22.31 -30.60
C ARG A 185 9.22 22.16 -29.80
N LEU A 186 9.27 22.31 -28.49
CA LEU A 186 8.10 22.28 -27.62
C LEU A 186 7.26 23.56 -27.80
N SER A 187 5.95 23.44 -27.62
CA SER A 187 5.01 24.58 -27.67
C SER A 187 3.89 24.42 -26.63
N GLY A 188 3.19 25.52 -26.34
CA GLY A 188 2.03 25.51 -25.44
C GLY A 188 2.35 25.01 -24.02
N THR A 189 1.49 24.13 -23.50
CA THR A 189 1.56 23.60 -22.13
C THR A 189 2.85 22.82 -21.86
N ALA A 190 3.30 22.01 -22.81
CA ALA A 190 4.52 21.20 -22.67
C ALA A 190 5.79 22.04 -22.47
N TYR A 191 5.85 23.21 -23.12
CA TYR A 191 6.97 24.15 -22.92
C TYR A 191 6.92 24.80 -21.52
N THR A 192 5.73 25.19 -21.07
CA THR A 192 5.53 25.77 -19.74
C THR A 192 5.86 24.77 -18.63
N GLU A 193 5.40 23.53 -18.74
CA GLU A 193 5.71 22.46 -17.78
C GLU A 193 7.21 22.16 -17.74
N ALA A 194 7.88 22.12 -18.90
CA ALA A 194 9.33 21.94 -18.95
C ALA A 194 10.07 23.11 -18.30
N LEU A 195 9.66 24.36 -18.52
CA LEU A 195 10.24 25.51 -17.83
C LEU A 195 10.05 25.42 -16.31
N GLN A 196 8.84 25.06 -15.87
CA GLN A 196 8.52 24.91 -14.44
C GLN A 196 9.37 23.81 -13.80
N LEU A 197 9.51 22.66 -14.47
CA LEU A 197 10.35 21.55 -14.03
C LEU A 197 11.80 22.01 -13.80
N HIS A 198 12.38 22.76 -14.73
CA HIS A 198 13.81 23.11 -14.69
C HIS A 198 14.12 24.35 -13.83
N LEU A 199 13.19 25.31 -13.71
CA LEU A 199 13.47 26.63 -13.13
C LEU A 199 12.73 26.90 -11.82
N ASP A 200 11.57 26.28 -11.59
CA ASP A 200 10.66 26.68 -10.51
C ASP A 200 10.54 25.64 -9.38
N SER A 201 10.20 26.14 -8.19
CA SER A 201 9.95 25.34 -6.97
C SER A 201 8.56 25.66 -6.43
N PRO A 202 7.47 25.24 -7.11
CA PRO A 202 6.12 25.61 -6.72
C PRO A 202 5.74 24.94 -5.39
N ALA A 203 5.12 25.69 -4.46
CA ALA A 203 4.70 25.16 -3.17
C ALA A 203 3.81 23.91 -3.31
N SER A 204 2.96 23.88 -4.33
CA SER A 204 2.09 22.76 -4.67
C SER A 204 2.84 21.44 -4.84
N ALA A 205 4.04 21.45 -5.43
CA ALA A 205 4.83 20.22 -5.59
C ALA A 205 5.25 19.62 -4.23
N MET A 206 5.62 20.47 -3.27
CA MET A 206 5.98 19.98 -1.93
C MET A 206 4.74 19.64 -1.10
N GLN A 207 3.61 20.33 -1.33
CA GLN A 207 2.33 19.97 -0.71
C GLN A 207 1.87 18.57 -1.16
N SER A 208 1.99 18.22 -2.45
CA SER A 208 1.67 16.88 -2.94
C SER A 208 2.59 15.80 -2.36
N VAL A 209 3.86 16.12 -2.08
CA VAL A 209 4.76 15.21 -1.33
C VAL A 209 4.22 14.99 0.08
N PHE A 210 3.84 16.05 0.80
CA PHE A 210 3.32 15.92 2.16
C PHE A 210 1.97 15.24 2.22
N GLU A 211 1.11 15.48 1.24
CA GLU A 211 -0.14 14.76 1.07
C GLU A 211 0.13 13.27 0.90
N HIS A 212 1.04 12.89 0.00
CA HIS A 212 1.48 11.50 -0.14
C HIS A 212 2.07 10.93 1.15
N ILE A 213 2.93 11.66 1.87
CA ILE A 213 3.47 11.18 3.15
C ILE A 213 2.38 11.06 4.22
N SER A 214 1.34 11.90 4.18
CA SER A 214 0.23 11.88 5.14
C SER A 214 -0.58 10.59 5.05
N THR A 215 -0.61 9.94 3.88
CA THR A 215 -1.32 8.67 3.65
C THR A 215 -0.54 7.46 4.18
N ILE A 216 0.79 7.55 4.37
CA ILE A 216 1.67 6.41 4.70
C ILE A 216 1.50 5.89 6.14
N GLY A 217 0.99 6.73 7.07
CA GLY A 217 0.77 6.35 8.48
C GLY A 217 -0.69 6.39 8.94
N GLY A 218 -1.64 6.46 7.99
CA GLY A 218 -3.07 6.33 8.25
C GLY A 218 -3.70 7.57 8.92
N GLY A 219 -3.37 8.79 8.50
CA GLY A 219 -4.11 10.04 8.77
C GLY A 219 -4.25 10.54 10.23
N GLN A 220 -4.08 9.68 11.23
CA GLN A 220 -4.21 9.99 12.67
C GLN A 220 -2.86 10.26 13.36
N ARG A 221 -1.75 9.93 12.70
CA ARG A 221 -0.41 10.28 13.14
C ARG A 221 -0.03 11.62 12.53
N CYS A 222 0.64 12.47 13.30
CA CYS A 222 1.14 13.73 12.78
C CYS A 222 2.04 13.45 11.57
N LEU A 223 2.00 14.34 10.58
CA LEU A 223 2.71 14.19 9.31
C LEU A 223 4.20 13.83 9.50
N GLN A 224 4.81 14.34 10.58
CA GLN A 224 6.19 14.06 10.99
C GLN A 224 6.41 12.58 11.38
N SER A 225 5.45 11.95 12.05
CA SER A 225 5.50 10.53 12.38
C SER A 225 5.36 9.65 11.13
N ASN A 226 4.56 10.08 10.15
CA ASN A 226 4.41 9.35 8.89
C ASN A 226 5.68 9.45 8.03
N ALA A 227 6.33 10.61 8.02
CA ALA A 227 7.63 10.79 7.37
C ALA A 227 8.71 9.89 8.01
N ALA A 228 8.70 9.77 9.34
CA ALA A 228 9.60 8.87 10.05
C ALA A 228 9.33 7.40 9.67
N ASP A 229 8.07 6.99 9.63
CA ASP A 229 7.67 5.62 9.27
C ASP A 229 7.98 5.28 7.81
N TYR A 230 7.73 6.22 6.89
CA TYR A 230 8.14 6.09 5.48
C TYR A 230 9.63 5.76 5.37
N LEU A 231 10.49 6.54 6.02
CA LEU A 231 11.92 6.32 5.97
C LEU A 231 12.32 4.97 6.61
N LEU A 232 11.71 4.58 7.72
CA LEU A 232 11.97 3.28 8.36
C LEU A 232 11.59 2.10 7.46
N ARG A 233 10.41 2.13 6.84
CA ARG A 233 9.95 1.08 5.91
C ARG A 233 10.86 0.92 4.69
N HIS A 234 11.49 2.02 4.28
CA HIS A 234 12.44 2.04 3.17
C HIS A 234 13.90 1.81 3.58
N GLY A 235 14.15 1.38 4.83
CA GLY A 235 15.46 0.89 5.27
C GLY A 235 16.28 1.87 6.09
N LEU A 236 15.74 3.03 6.49
CA LEU A 236 16.39 3.86 7.51
C LEU A 236 16.40 3.11 8.85
N SER A 237 17.54 3.08 9.54
CA SER A 237 17.62 2.47 10.87
C SER A 237 16.96 3.35 11.93
N THR A 238 16.41 2.74 12.99
CA THR A 238 15.88 3.48 14.14
C THR A 238 16.96 4.34 14.82
N GLN A 239 18.22 3.89 14.78
CA GLN A 239 19.36 4.65 15.30
C GLN A 239 19.61 5.92 14.48
N ALA A 240 19.63 5.82 13.14
CA ALA A 240 19.76 6.97 12.25
C ALA A 240 18.60 7.96 12.43
N LEU A 241 17.36 7.48 12.50
CA LEU A 241 16.19 8.33 12.77
C LEU A 241 16.31 9.08 14.12
N THR A 242 16.84 8.41 15.15
CA THR A 242 17.06 9.02 16.46
C THR A 242 18.15 10.10 16.40
N ALA A 243 19.27 9.82 15.72
CA ALA A 243 20.35 10.79 15.51
C ALA A 243 19.85 12.03 14.75
N LEU A 244 19.04 11.82 13.71
CA LEU A 244 18.42 12.88 12.93
C LEU A 244 17.54 13.79 13.80
N LYS A 245 16.64 13.20 14.58
CA LYS A 245 15.77 13.93 15.54
C LYS A 245 16.57 14.74 16.55
N GLN A 246 17.69 14.20 17.06
CA GLN A 246 18.55 14.92 18.01
C GLN A 246 19.26 16.12 17.38
N LYS A 247 19.73 16.00 16.14
CA LYS A 247 20.45 17.08 15.44
C LYS A 247 19.53 18.24 15.03
N LEU A 248 18.24 17.96 14.79
CA LEU A 248 17.25 18.96 14.36
C LEU A 248 16.29 19.42 15.48
N LYS A 249 16.45 18.93 16.71
CA LYS A 249 15.61 19.21 17.88
C LYS A 249 15.52 20.70 18.28
N GLY A 250 16.40 21.56 17.76
CA GLY A 250 16.42 23.00 18.02
C GLY A 250 15.28 23.82 17.40
N HIS A 251 14.35 23.20 16.64
CA HIS A 251 13.25 23.87 15.93
C HIS A 251 11.84 23.41 16.35
N ILE A 252 11.69 22.76 17.51
CA ILE A 252 10.37 22.33 18.01
C ILE A 252 9.64 23.53 18.61
N THR A 253 8.74 24.15 17.86
CA THR A 253 7.63 24.92 18.44
C THR A 253 6.59 23.92 18.94
N HIS A 254 6.39 23.87 20.26
CA HIS A 254 5.40 23.01 20.89
C HIS A 254 3.99 23.23 20.33
N SER A 255 3.43 22.24 19.65
CA SER A 255 2.00 21.98 19.60
C SER A 255 1.73 20.55 20.09
N HIS A 256 0.72 20.42 20.92
CA HIS A 256 0.52 19.35 21.91
C HIS A 256 0.59 17.93 21.37
N CYS A 257 1.41 17.11 22.04
CA CYS A 257 1.32 15.66 22.03
C CYS A 257 1.83 15.17 23.39
N GLU A 258 0.92 15.02 24.36
CA GLU A 258 1.25 14.42 25.65
C GLU A 258 1.17 12.89 25.57
N ARG A 259 2.19 12.25 26.14
CA ARG A 259 2.31 10.81 26.34
C ARG A 259 1.40 10.39 27.51
N SER A 260 0.78 9.22 27.40
CA SER A 260 0.37 8.45 28.57
C SER A 260 1.21 7.18 28.66
N ASP A 261 1.79 7.00 29.84
CA ASP A 261 2.78 5.99 30.17
C ASP A 261 2.20 4.57 30.22
N VAL A 262 3.06 3.63 29.83
CA VAL A 262 2.87 2.19 30.00
C VAL A 262 3.08 1.86 31.48
N ASN A 263 2.11 1.20 32.11
CA ASN A 263 2.39 0.46 33.34
C ASN A 263 1.78 -0.93 33.31
N SER A 264 2.62 -1.87 33.74
CA SER A 264 2.46 -3.32 33.80
C SER A 264 1.41 -3.79 34.80
N GLY A 265 0.73 -4.89 34.50
CA GLY A 265 -0.06 -5.64 35.47
C GLY A 265 -0.75 -6.84 34.85
N SER A 266 -0.07 -7.98 34.84
CA SER A 266 -0.70 -9.30 34.71
C SER A 266 -1.64 -9.53 35.90
N ASP A 267 -2.64 -10.39 35.71
CA ASP A 267 -3.64 -10.85 36.69
C ASP A 267 -4.91 -9.99 36.80
N ARG A 268 -5.81 -10.14 35.80
CA ARG A 268 -7.28 -9.95 35.93
C ARG A 268 -8.00 -10.28 34.61
N LEU A 269 -7.88 -11.50 34.10
CA LEU A 269 -8.51 -11.88 32.82
C LEU A 269 -9.97 -12.36 32.93
N ASP A 270 -10.43 -12.83 34.09
CA ASP A 270 -11.72 -13.56 34.14
C ASP A 270 -12.93 -12.73 34.60
N SER A 271 -12.73 -11.53 35.17
CA SER A 271 -13.83 -10.79 35.81
C SER A 271 -14.34 -9.56 35.03
N GLN A 272 -13.77 -9.24 33.86
CA GLN A 272 -14.19 -8.09 33.04
C GLN A 272 -15.09 -8.44 31.85
N LEU A 273 -15.20 -9.71 31.45
CA LEU A 273 -16.02 -10.14 30.31
C LEU A 273 -17.54 -10.10 30.57
N ALA A 274 -17.98 -9.93 31.82
CA ALA A 274 -19.41 -9.99 32.20
C ALA A 274 -20.10 -8.63 32.41
N LYS A 275 -19.42 -7.49 32.19
CA LYS A 275 -19.99 -6.16 32.53
C LYS A 275 -20.10 -5.14 31.40
N ASN A 276 -19.72 -5.47 30.17
CA ASN A 276 -20.03 -4.63 29.01
C ASN A 276 -21.14 -5.30 28.21
N GLY A 277 -22.36 -4.78 28.32
CA GLY A 277 -23.52 -5.28 27.59
C GLY A 277 -23.26 -5.32 26.08
N HIS A 278 -22.90 -6.49 25.58
CA HIS A 278 -22.93 -6.79 24.15
C HIS A 278 -24.40 -7.07 23.80
N THR A 279 -24.95 -6.26 22.90
CA THR A 279 -26.14 -6.67 22.15
C THR A 279 -25.78 -7.98 21.42
N SER A 280 -26.52 -9.04 21.73
CA SER A 280 -26.33 -10.39 21.19
C SER A 280 -26.57 -10.40 19.67
N CYS A 281 -25.53 -10.35 18.84
CA CYS A 281 -25.64 -10.64 17.40
C CYS A 281 -25.78 -12.16 17.19
N ASP A 282 -26.77 -12.59 16.42
CA ASP A 282 -26.95 -14.00 16.04
C ASP A 282 -25.82 -14.46 15.10
N ASN A 283 -25.41 -15.73 15.17
CA ASN A 283 -24.44 -16.28 14.21
C ASN A 283 -24.92 -16.07 12.76
N LEU A 284 -24.06 -15.52 11.92
CA LEU A 284 -24.31 -15.21 10.51
C LEU A 284 -23.43 -16.09 9.61
N THR A 285 -24.03 -16.75 8.62
CA THR A 285 -23.34 -17.59 7.64
C THR A 285 -23.54 -17.04 6.22
N ILE A 286 -22.44 -16.62 5.60
CA ILE A 286 -22.40 -16.10 4.23
C ILE A 286 -21.67 -17.10 3.34
N VAL A 287 -22.23 -17.37 2.16
CA VAL A 287 -21.46 -17.98 1.06
C VAL A 287 -20.88 -16.87 0.21
N HIS A 288 -19.55 -16.88 0.04
CA HIS A 288 -18.81 -15.91 -0.73
C HIS A 288 -18.36 -16.53 -2.06
N LEU A 289 -18.79 -15.90 -3.15
CA LEU A 289 -18.43 -16.20 -4.54
C LEU A 289 -17.76 -14.96 -5.15
N SER A 290 -17.00 -15.15 -6.21
CA SER A 290 -16.41 -14.05 -6.96
C SER A 290 -16.09 -14.45 -8.40
N ASP A 291 -15.72 -13.47 -9.22
CA ASP A 291 -15.13 -13.63 -10.55
C ASP A 291 -15.90 -14.64 -11.44
N ILE A 292 -17.14 -14.27 -11.83
CA ILE A 292 -18.02 -15.09 -12.68
C ILE A 292 -17.57 -15.06 -14.14
N HIS A 293 -17.17 -13.89 -14.63
CA HIS A 293 -16.83 -13.66 -16.05
C HIS A 293 -17.87 -14.20 -17.03
N ALA A 294 -19.15 -13.91 -16.81
CA ALA A 294 -20.21 -14.32 -17.71
C ALA A 294 -20.03 -13.69 -19.11
N SER A 295 -20.29 -14.47 -20.17
CA SER A 295 -20.13 -14.01 -21.55
C SER A 295 -21.20 -14.61 -22.47
N ASN A 296 -21.64 -13.82 -23.46
CA ASN A 296 -22.63 -14.23 -24.48
C ASN A 296 -22.00 -14.54 -25.84
N THR A 297 -20.74 -14.18 -26.05
CA THR A 297 -20.07 -14.31 -27.36
C THR A 297 -19.10 -15.48 -27.44
N GLY A 298 -19.03 -16.28 -26.38
CA GLY A 298 -18.10 -17.41 -26.23
C GLY A 298 -17.67 -17.57 -24.77
N GLN A 299 -16.99 -18.66 -24.44
CA GLN A 299 -16.42 -18.88 -23.11
C GLN A 299 -15.08 -18.15 -22.97
N LEU A 300 -14.74 -17.67 -21.76
CA LEU A 300 -13.41 -17.15 -21.45
C LEU A 300 -12.36 -18.25 -21.66
N TYR A 301 -11.26 -17.93 -22.36
CA TYR A 301 -10.26 -18.93 -22.79
C TYR A 301 -10.87 -20.15 -23.50
N ASP A 302 -11.93 -19.93 -24.30
CA ASP A 302 -12.69 -20.93 -25.04
C ASP A 302 -13.35 -22.04 -24.18
N THR A 303 -13.30 -21.94 -22.83
CA THR A 303 -13.66 -23.05 -21.94
C THR A 303 -14.32 -22.66 -20.59
N ALA A 304 -14.17 -21.42 -20.11
CA ALA A 304 -14.65 -20.97 -18.81
C ALA A 304 -15.85 -20.00 -18.91
N ASP A 305 -16.94 -20.33 -18.25
CA ASP A 305 -18.08 -19.44 -17.96
C ASP A 305 -18.52 -19.75 -16.53
N GLY A 306 -18.32 -18.81 -15.59
CA GLY A 306 -18.59 -19.03 -14.17
C GLY A 306 -20.06 -19.34 -13.87
N LEU A 307 -21.00 -18.92 -14.73
CA LEU A 307 -22.41 -19.25 -14.59
C LEU A 307 -22.67 -20.75 -14.70
N SER A 308 -21.82 -21.49 -15.42
CA SER A 308 -21.94 -22.96 -15.56
C SER A 308 -21.76 -23.72 -14.24
N HIS A 309 -21.18 -23.08 -13.21
CA HIS A 309 -20.95 -23.71 -11.90
C HIS A 309 -22.05 -23.40 -10.88
N PHE A 310 -23.07 -22.60 -11.22
CA PHE A 310 -24.13 -22.23 -10.27
C PHE A 310 -24.98 -23.44 -9.83
N ASP A 311 -25.19 -24.43 -10.69
CA ASP A 311 -25.89 -25.67 -10.32
C ASP A 311 -25.11 -26.45 -9.26
N ALA A 312 -23.79 -26.58 -9.44
CA ALA A 312 -22.92 -27.21 -8.44
C ALA A 312 -22.91 -26.44 -7.11
N VAL A 313 -23.00 -25.11 -7.14
CA VAL A 313 -23.17 -24.29 -5.93
C VAL A 313 -24.50 -24.61 -5.24
N ILE A 314 -25.61 -24.62 -5.97
CA ILE A 314 -26.94 -24.97 -5.43
C ILE A 314 -26.92 -26.36 -4.81
N ASP A 315 -26.44 -27.36 -5.55
CA ASP A 315 -26.38 -28.75 -5.11
C ASP A 315 -25.52 -28.89 -3.85
N TYR A 316 -24.36 -28.23 -3.80
CA TYR A 316 -23.51 -28.25 -2.62
C TYR A 316 -24.26 -27.68 -1.41
N LEU A 317 -24.87 -26.50 -1.55
CA LEU A 317 -25.48 -25.78 -0.45
C LEU A 317 -26.75 -26.47 0.07
N GLN A 318 -27.62 -26.95 -0.82
CA GLN A 318 -28.86 -27.64 -0.43
C GLN A 318 -28.60 -28.96 0.30
N ASN A 319 -27.58 -29.71 -0.12
CA ASN A 319 -27.34 -31.05 0.43
C ASN A 319 -26.42 -31.06 1.64
N ARG A 320 -25.61 -30.00 1.84
CA ARG A 320 -24.52 -30.02 2.84
C ARG A 320 -24.60 -28.91 3.87
N MET A 321 -25.46 -27.90 3.68
CA MET A 321 -25.61 -26.81 4.65
C MET A 321 -26.99 -26.80 5.27
N THR A 322 -27.03 -26.72 6.60
CA THR A 322 -28.28 -26.61 7.39
C THR A 322 -28.66 -25.17 7.69
N LYS A 323 -27.72 -24.23 7.55
CA LYS A 323 -27.93 -22.81 7.84
C LYS A 323 -27.13 -21.95 6.83
N LEU A 324 -27.84 -21.08 6.12
CA LEU A 324 -27.30 -20.11 5.19
C LEU A 324 -28.13 -18.83 5.33
N ASP A 325 -27.49 -17.68 5.37
CA ASP A 325 -28.16 -16.41 5.60
C ASP A 325 -28.08 -15.45 4.40
N ALA A 326 -27.00 -15.52 3.62
CA ALA A 326 -26.84 -14.75 2.39
C ALA A 326 -25.78 -15.36 1.47
N ILE A 327 -25.85 -15.00 0.19
CA ILE A 327 -24.76 -15.19 -0.78
C ILE A 327 -24.22 -13.81 -1.15
N VAL A 328 -22.91 -13.65 -1.15
CA VAL A 328 -22.22 -12.42 -1.58
C VAL A 328 -21.31 -12.74 -2.76
N ILE A 329 -21.43 -11.99 -3.84
CA ILE A 329 -20.65 -12.12 -5.08
C ILE A 329 -19.81 -10.86 -5.28
N THR A 330 -18.49 -10.97 -5.13
CA THR A 330 -17.58 -9.80 -5.08
C THR A 330 -16.96 -9.40 -6.41
N GLY A 331 -17.77 -9.21 -7.44
CA GLY A 331 -17.34 -8.58 -8.70
C GLY A 331 -16.96 -9.52 -9.83
N ASP A 332 -16.58 -8.88 -10.95
CA ASP A 332 -16.36 -9.47 -12.26
C ASP A 332 -17.52 -10.41 -12.66
N LEU A 333 -18.73 -9.83 -12.61
CA LEU A 333 -19.96 -10.55 -12.90
C LEU A 333 -20.03 -10.96 -14.38
N ILE A 334 -19.55 -10.08 -15.25
CA ILE A 334 -19.42 -10.32 -16.69
C ILE A 334 -17.94 -10.26 -17.11
N GLU A 335 -17.63 -10.84 -18.27
CA GLU A 335 -16.38 -10.58 -18.97
C GLU A 335 -16.43 -9.19 -19.64
N ARG A 336 -15.30 -8.49 -19.67
CA ARG A 336 -15.22 -7.09 -20.13
C ARG A 336 -15.76 -6.97 -21.55
N GLY A 337 -16.68 -6.03 -21.76
CA GLY A 337 -17.30 -5.79 -23.06
C GLY A 337 -18.48 -6.71 -23.39
N ASN A 338 -18.78 -7.73 -22.57
CA ASN A 338 -19.93 -8.61 -22.75
C ASN A 338 -21.17 -8.10 -21.98
N TYR A 339 -21.56 -6.84 -22.18
CA TYR A 339 -22.64 -6.21 -21.41
C TYR A 339 -23.99 -6.93 -21.50
N ALA A 340 -24.27 -7.61 -22.61
CA ALA A 340 -25.50 -8.40 -22.76
C ALA A 340 -25.57 -9.60 -21.80
N ALA A 341 -24.45 -10.00 -21.18
CA ALA A 341 -24.42 -11.11 -20.23
C ALA A 341 -25.06 -10.76 -18.87
N TYR A 342 -25.32 -9.48 -18.58
CA TYR A 342 -26.00 -9.07 -17.34
C TYR A 342 -27.38 -9.71 -17.18
N ASP A 343 -28.11 -9.97 -18.27
CA ASP A 343 -29.42 -10.64 -18.23
C ASP A 343 -29.30 -12.05 -17.64
N ARG A 344 -28.30 -12.80 -18.11
CA ARG A 344 -28.03 -14.16 -17.61
C ARG A 344 -27.49 -14.15 -16.19
N VAL A 345 -26.70 -13.14 -15.83
CA VAL A 345 -26.24 -12.95 -14.44
C VAL A 345 -27.43 -12.72 -13.52
N GLU A 346 -28.37 -11.85 -13.91
CA GLU A 346 -29.58 -11.61 -13.11
C GLU A 346 -30.42 -12.87 -12.98
N ASP A 347 -30.73 -13.55 -14.08
CA ASP A 347 -31.49 -14.81 -14.07
C ASP A 347 -30.85 -15.85 -13.14
N ALA A 348 -29.52 -15.97 -13.19
CA ALA A 348 -28.78 -16.90 -12.35
C ALA A 348 -28.78 -16.49 -10.87
N CYS A 349 -28.64 -15.20 -10.56
CA CYS A 349 -28.73 -14.67 -9.19
C CYS A 349 -30.13 -14.84 -8.61
N GLN A 350 -31.17 -14.56 -9.40
CA GLN A 350 -32.56 -14.74 -9.01
C GLN A 350 -32.85 -16.22 -8.73
N ARG A 351 -32.39 -17.12 -9.62
CA ARG A 351 -32.51 -18.57 -9.43
C ARG A 351 -31.82 -19.06 -8.16
N LEU A 352 -30.61 -18.58 -7.87
CA LEU A 352 -29.92 -18.88 -6.60
C LEU A 352 -30.75 -18.42 -5.41
N SER A 353 -31.23 -17.17 -5.45
CA SER A 353 -32.01 -16.55 -4.39
C SER A 353 -33.30 -17.32 -4.11
N ASP A 354 -34.05 -17.68 -5.15
CA ASP A 354 -35.33 -18.40 -5.03
C ASP A 354 -35.14 -19.83 -4.55
N THR A 355 -34.10 -20.50 -5.04
CA THR A 355 -33.83 -21.91 -4.73
C THR A 355 -33.33 -22.09 -3.30
N LEU A 356 -32.46 -21.19 -2.84
CA LEU A 356 -31.84 -21.26 -1.51
C LEU A 356 -32.58 -20.40 -0.47
N ARG A 357 -33.54 -19.58 -0.90
CA ARG A 357 -34.37 -18.69 -0.06
C ARG A 357 -33.54 -17.73 0.79
N VAL A 358 -32.44 -17.24 0.22
CA VAL A 358 -31.54 -16.27 0.86
C VAL A 358 -31.24 -15.14 -0.12
N PRO A 359 -31.00 -13.91 0.37
CA PRO A 359 -30.58 -12.83 -0.51
C PRO A 359 -29.23 -13.15 -1.15
N VAL A 360 -29.16 -12.99 -2.47
CA VAL A 360 -27.89 -12.88 -3.19
C VAL A 360 -27.54 -11.39 -3.25
N ILE A 361 -26.30 -11.02 -2.96
CA ILE A 361 -25.80 -9.64 -2.95
C ILE A 361 -24.60 -9.57 -3.89
N THR A 362 -24.57 -8.59 -4.78
CA THR A 362 -23.52 -8.43 -5.78
C THR A 362 -22.77 -7.12 -5.60
N VAL A 363 -21.49 -7.16 -5.97
CA VAL A 363 -20.57 -6.03 -6.07
C VAL A 363 -20.06 -5.97 -7.51
N TYR A 364 -19.66 -4.78 -7.97
CA TYR A 364 -19.01 -4.62 -9.27
C TYR A 364 -17.49 -4.83 -9.20
N GLY A 365 -16.94 -5.55 -10.18
CA GLY A 365 -15.50 -5.65 -10.43
C GLY A 365 -15.02 -4.82 -11.61
N ASN A 366 -13.73 -4.90 -11.94
CA ASN A 366 -13.16 -4.08 -13.01
C ASN A 366 -13.63 -4.48 -14.41
N HIS A 367 -14.18 -5.68 -14.61
CA HIS A 367 -14.79 -6.11 -15.87
C HIS A 367 -16.24 -5.61 -16.02
N ASP A 368 -16.84 -5.16 -14.92
CA ASP A 368 -18.21 -4.67 -14.88
C ASP A 368 -18.35 -3.20 -15.32
N SER A 369 -19.58 -2.81 -15.67
CA SER A 369 -19.93 -1.42 -15.96
C SER A 369 -21.30 -1.07 -15.37
N PRO A 370 -21.36 -0.29 -14.27
CA PRO A 370 -22.62 0.12 -13.65
C PRO A 370 -23.59 0.80 -14.64
N LYS A 371 -23.06 1.52 -15.63
CA LYS A 371 -23.84 2.16 -16.70
C LYS A 371 -24.60 1.15 -17.57
N HIS A 372 -24.03 -0.03 -17.79
CA HIS A 372 -24.57 -1.05 -18.70
C HIS A 372 -25.29 -2.19 -17.96
N ALA A 373 -25.18 -2.28 -16.64
CA ALA A 373 -25.86 -3.26 -15.79
C ALA A 373 -27.36 -2.95 -15.61
N THR A 374 -28.03 -2.43 -16.64
CA THR A 374 -29.40 -1.91 -16.52
C THR A 374 -30.44 -2.98 -16.24
N THR A 375 -30.13 -4.24 -16.57
CA THR A 375 -31.03 -5.39 -16.43
C THR A 375 -30.88 -6.13 -15.10
N LEU A 376 -29.84 -5.81 -14.31
CA LEU A 376 -29.77 -6.28 -12.92
C LEU A 376 -30.92 -5.67 -12.10
N ALA A 377 -31.38 -6.38 -11.07
CA ALA A 377 -32.38 -5.86 -10.14
C ALA A 377 -31.92 -4.54 -9.49
N PRO A 378 -32.82 -3.58 -9.18
CA PRO A 378 -32.46 -2.28 -8.59
C PRO A 378 -31.46 -2.39 -7.41
N GLU A 379 -31.72 -3.30 -6.48
CA GLU A 379 -30.90 -3.56 -5.31
C GLU A 379 -29.51 -4.12 -5.65
N ARG A 380 -29.29 -4.70 -6.82
CA ARG A 380 -27.99 -5.16 -7.33
C ARG A 380 -27.27 -4.09 -8.15
N ARG A 381 -28.01 -3.16 -8.74
CA ARG A 381 -27.47 -2.08 -9.57
C ARG A 381 -26.80 -0.99 -8.76
N GLU A 382 -27.26 -0.77 -7.53
CA GLU A 382 -26.70 0.25 -6.64
C GLU A 382 -25.18 0.04 -6.49
N PRO A 383 -24.36 1.05 -6.81
CA PRO A 383 -22.90 0.91 -6.79
C PRO A 383 -22.38 0.63 -5.37
N TYR A 384 -22.96 1.26 -4.37
CA TYR A 384 -22.63 1.03 -2.96
C TYR A 384 -23.88 1.21 -2.11
N SER A 385 -24.04 0.38 -1.08
CA SER A 385 -25.22 0.36 -0.22
C SER A 385 -24.99 -0.45 1.05
N VAL A 386 -25.95 -0.36 1.98
CA VAL A 386 -25.94 -1.08 3.26
C VAL A 386 -27.08 -2.10 3.27
N ILE A 387 -26.78 -3.31 3.72
CA ILE A 387 -27.73 -4.40 3.93
C ILE A 387 -27.64 -4.87 5.39
N GLU A 388 -28.79 -5.08 6.00
CA GLU A 388 -28.91 -5.58 7.36
C GLU A 388 -29.09 -7.11 7.34
N LEU A 389 -28.20 -7.85 8.02
CA LEU A 389 -28.22 -9.31 8.04
C LEU A 389 -28.00 -9.82 9.47
N LYS A 390 -29.05 -10.33 10.12
CA LYS A 390 -28.98 -10.91 11.48
C LYS A 390 -28.25 -10.03 12.51
N GLY A 391 -28.49 -8.72 12.44
CA GLY A 391 -27.86 -7.73 13.32
C GLY A 391 -26.48 -7.26 12.88
N PHE A 392 -25.90 -7.83 11.81
CA PHE A 392 -24.72 -7.31 11.15
C PHE A 392 -25.08 -6.28 10.08
N ARG A 393 -24.17 -5.31 9.91
CA ARG A 393 -24.16 -4.39 8.79
C ARG A 393 -23.28 -4.96 7.69
N LEU A 394 -23.83 -5.32 6.54
CA LEU A 394 -23.05 -5.62 5.35
C LEU A 394 -23.01 -4.39 4.44
N VAL A 395 -21.82 -3.86 4.18
CA VAL A 395 -21.63 -2.71 3.30
C VAL A 395 -21.02 -3.17 2.00
N ARG A 396 -21.72 -2.94 0.89
CA ARG A 396 -21.15 -3.15 -0.45
C ARG A 396 -20.50 -1.87 -0.94
N LEU A 397 -19.34 -1.99 -1.55
CA LEU A 397 -18.53 -0.88 -2.05
C LEU A 397 -18.15 -1.14 -3.51
N ASN A 398 -18.25 -0.11 -4.36
CA ASN A 398 -17.85 -0.21 -5.76
C ASN A 398 -16.38 0.18 -5.89
N SER A 399 -15.54 -0.82 -6.17
CA SER A 399 -14.13 -0.63 -6.48
C SER A 399 -13.81 -0.86 -7.96
N ALA A 400 -14.78 -0.92 -8.88
CA ALA A 400 -14.55 -1.32 -10.28
C ALA A 400 -13.42 -0.54 -10.98
N ASP A 401 -13.20 0.72 -10.61
CA ASP A 401 -12.15 1.57 -11.16
C ASP A 401 -10.78 1.40 -10.47
N GLY A 402 -10.62 0.39 -9.60
CA GLY A 402 -9.42 0.17 -8.80
C GLY A 402 -9.30 1.03 -7.55
N SER A 403 -10.28 1.92 -7.30
CA SER A 403 -10.38 2.75 -6.10
C SER A 403 -11.84 2.93 -5.67
N LEU A 404 -12.08 3.36 -4.43
CA LEU A 404 -13.42 3.75 -3.95
C LEU A 404 -13.68 5.25 -4.15
N GLY A 405 -12.63 6.06 -4.07
CA GLY A 405 -12.68 7.51 -4.23
C GLY A 405 -13.28 8.23 -3.01
N GLU A 406 -13.04 9.54 -2.97
CA GLU A 406 -13.35 10.37 -1.79
C GLU A 406 -14.84 10.36 -1.41
N GLN A 407 -15.74 10.39 -2.41
CA GLN A 407 -17.18 10.42 -2.17
C GLN A 407 -17.68 9.14 -1.47
N GLN A 408 -17.25 7.97 -1.95
CA GLN A 408 -17.66 6.69 -1.39
C GLN A 408 -17.02 6.46 -0.01
N MET A 409 -15.76 6.88 0.16
CA MET A 409 -15.07 6.85 1.46
C MET A 409 -15.76 7.73 2.51
N ARG A 410 -16.15 8.96 2.15
CA ARG A 410 -16.93 9.84 3.04
C ARG A 410 -18.28 9.23 3.37
N TRP A 411 -18.97 8.66 2.38
CA TRP A 411 -20.23 7.96 2.60
C TRP A 411 -20.06 6.78 3.57
N LEU A 412 -19.05 5.93 3.36
CA LEU A 412 -18.74 4.81 4.24
C LEU A 412 -18.45 5.27 5.67
N ALA A 413 -17.60 6.28 5.85
CA ALA A 413 -17.29 6.82 7.17
C ALA A 413 -18.54 7.30 7.91
N ASN A 414 -19.41 8.06 7.24
CA ASN A 414 -20.68 8.53 7.80
C ASN A 414 -21.61 7.36 8.13
N THR A 415 -21.68 6.35 7.26
CA THR A 415 -22.46 5.13 7.49
C THR A 415 -21.98 4.37 8.72
N LEU A 416 -20.67 4.28 8.95
CA LEU A 416 -20.13 3.60 10.13
C LEU A 416 -20.39 4.42 11.41
N GLU A 417 -20.24 5.73 11.34
CA GLU A 417 -20.44 6.66 12.47
C GLU A 417 -21.88 6.69 12.98
N GLN A 418 -22.88 6.50 12.10
CA GLN A 418 -24.30 6.51 12.49
C GLN A 418 -24.65 5.46 13.56
N ASP A 419 -23.94 4.34 13.58
CA ASP A 419 -24.09 3.32 14.61
C ASP A 419 -22.73 2.59 14.73
N PRO A 420 -21.83 3.12 15.59
CA PRO A 420 -20.41 2.80 15.59
C PRO A 420 -20.07 1.46 16.24
N GLU A 421 -20.99 0.90 17.03
CA GLU A 421 -20.80 -0.39 17.73
C GLU A 421 -21.26 -1.58 16.87
N LYS A 422 -21.93 -1.31 15.74
CA LYS A 422 -22.49 -2.37 14.91
C LYS A 422 -21.42 -3.14 14.15
N GLN A 423 -21.44 -4.45 14.36
CA GLN A 423 -20.58 -5.40 13.68
C GLN A 423 -20.77 -5.28 12.16
N THR A 424 -19.68 -4.99 11.45
CA THR A 424 -19.72 -4.65 10.04
C THR A 424 -18.92 -5.64 9.19
N ILE A 425 -19.43 -5.99 8.02
CA ILE A 425 -18.74 -6.76 6.97
C ILE A 425 -18.68 -5.88 5.73
N LEU A 426 -17.50 -5.70 5.15
CA LEU A 426 -17.37 -5.00 3.88
C LEU A 426 -17.27 -6.01 2.74
N ALA A 427 -17.90 -5.71 1.61
CA ALA A 427 -17.79 -6.46 0.37
C ALA A 427 -17.38 -5.51 -0.76
N LEU A 428 -16.27 -5.79 -1.41
CA LEU A 428 -15.67 -5.00 -2.49
C LEU A 428 -14.92 -5.92 -3.46
N HIS A 429 -14.50 -5.47 -4.64
CA HIS A 429 -13.83 -6.35 -5.60
C HIS A 429 -12.30 -6.36 -5.44
N HIS A 430 -11.62 -5.21 -5.51
CA HIS A 430 -10.16 -5.12 -5.44
C HIS A 430 -9.67 -5.25 -3.99
N PRO A 431 -8.93 -6.30 -3.60
CA PRO A 431 -8.52 -6.50 -2.22
C PRO A 431 -7.64 -5.35 -1.70
N PRO A 432 -7.80 -4.89 -0.44
CA PRO A 432 -6.91 -3.91 0.20
C PRO A 432 -5.66 -4.57 0.78
N THR A 433 -5.04 -5.46 0.00
CA THR A 433 -3.88 -6.27 0.39
C THR A 433 -3.15 -6.74 -0.86
N ILE A 434 -1.84 -7.01 -0.74
CA ILE A 434 -0.99 -7.37 -1.86
C ILE A 434 -1.08 -8.87 -2.15
N SER A 435 -1.31 -9.24 -3.41
CA SER A 435 -1.15 -10.63 -3.86
C SER A 435 0.34 -11.04 -3.85
N PRO A 436 0.70 -12.25 -3.39
CA PRO A 436 2.05 -12.78 -3.54
C PRO A 436 2.41 -13.09 -5.00
N VAL A 437 1.44 -13.08 -5.92
CA VAL A 437 1.65 -13.36 -7.34
C VAL A 437 2.18 -12.09 -8.04
N PRO A 438 3.39 -12.10 -8.64
CA PRO A 438 4.06 -10.88 -9.09
C PRO A 438 3.26 -9.96 -10.02
N HIS A 439 2.50 -10.51 -10.98
CA HIS A 439 1.73 -9.70 -11.93
C HIS A 439 0.46 -9.08 -11.32
N LEU A 440 0.03 -9.53 -10.13
CA LEU A 440 -1.10 -9.01 -9.38
C LEU A 440 -0.70 -8.02 -8.27
N GLN A 441 0.60 -7.89 -7.97
CA GLN A 441 1.12 -7.02 -6.89
C GLN A 441 0.73 -5.55 -7.05
N ASN A 442 0.57 -5.08 -8.29
CA ASN A 442 0.20 -3.70 -8.62
C ASN A 442 -1.31 -3.52 -8.90
N GLN A 443 -2.13 -4.53 -8.58
CA GLN A 443 -3.58 -4.53 -8.82
C GLN A 443 -4.38 -4.59 -7.50
N THR A 444 -3.79 -4.13 -6.40
CA THR A 444 -4.50 -3.89 -5.12
C THR A 444 -5.41 -2.67 -5.24
N LEU A 445 -6.35 -2.52 -4.31
CA LEU A 445 -7.13 -1.29 -4.16
C LEU A 445 -6.19 -0.08 -3.97
N LEU A 446 -6.33 0.96 -4.80
CA LEU A 446 -5.43 2.13 -4.78
C LEU A 446 -5.49 2.91 -3.46
N ASP A 447 -6.70 3.08 -2.93
CA ASP A 447 -7.01 3.79 -1.68
C ASP A 447 -7.17 2.81 -0.49
N THR A 448 -6.36 1.75 -0.50
CA THR A 448 -6.25 0.76 0.60
C THR A 448 -6.03 1.42 1.96
N ALA A 449 -5.15 2.43 2.02
CA ALA A 449 -4.77 3.05 3.29
C ALA A 449 -5.95 3.81 3.92
N GLU A 450 -6.72 4.52 3.10
CA GLU A 450 -7.91 5.27 3.47
C GLU A 450 -9.02 4.33 3.93
N LEU A 451 -9.25 3.23 3.22
CA LEU A 451 -10.25 2.23 3.60
C LEU A 451 -9.90 1.62 4.96
N LEU A 452 -8.66 1.15 5.12
CA LEU A 452 -8.19 0.54 6.37
C LEU A 452 -8.18 1.51 7.55
N HIS A 453 -7.97 2.80 7.28
CA HIS A 453 -8.09 3.84 8.29
C HIS A 453 -9.53 4.00 8.79
N ILE A 454 -10.51 3.93 7.89
CA ILE A 454 -11.93 3.96 8.25
C ILE A 454 -12.28 2.68 9.02
N THR A 455 -11.92 1.50 8.52
CA THR A 455 -12.27 0.23 9.18
C THR A 455 -11.61 0.05 10.53
N ALA A 456 -10.47 0.68 10.79
CA ALA A 456 -9.80 0.62 12.10
C ALA A 456 -10.58 1.31 13.24
N LYS A 457 -11.55 2.18 12.93
CA LYS A 457 -12.30 2.93 13.94
C LYS A 457 -13.56 2.22 14.42
N TYR A 458 -13.98 1.19 13.70
CA TYR A 458 -15.29 0.55 13.86
C TYR A 458 -15.11 -0.98 13.90
N PRO A 459 -16.07 -1.75 14.42
CA PRO A 459 -15.97 -3.20 14.52
C PRO A 459 -16.23 -3.87 13.16
N VAL A 460 -15.32 -3.64 12.21
CA VAL A 460 -15.30 -4.29 10.90
C VAL A 460 -14.68 -5.68 11.06
N ARG A 461 -15.52 -6.70 10.93
CA ARG A 461 -15.20 -8.11 11.19
C ARG A 461 -14.44 -8.78 10.04
N ALA A 462 -14.75 -8.42 8.80
CA ALA A 462 -13.99 -8.85 7.64
C ALA A 462 -14.27 -7.96 6.43
N ILE A 463 -13.32 -7.99 5.48
CA ILE A 463 -13.50 -7.54 4.10
C ILE A 463 -13.52 -8.79 3.21
N LEU A 464 -14.58 -8.94 2.42
CA LEU A 464 -14.72 -9.96 1.40
C LEU A 464 -14.35 -9.34 0.04
N ALA A 465 -13.40 -9.96 -0.68
CA ALA A 465 -12.89 -9.45 -1.95
C ALA A 465 -12.62 -10.55 -3.01
N GLY A 466 -12.51 -10.13 -4.27
CA GLY A 466 -12.30 -10.97 -5.45
C GLY A 466 -10.99 -10.68 -6.18
N HIS A 467 -11.06 -10.59 -7.51
CA HIS A 467 -10.05 -10.02 -8.41
C HIS A 467 -8.79 -10.86 -8.65
N TYR A 468 -8.23 -11.50 -7.61
CA TYR A 468 -6.96 -12.20 -7.75
C TYR A 468 -7.06 -13.61 -8.35
N HIS A 469 -8.27 -14.15 -8.52
CA HIS A 469 -8.49 -15.52 -9.00
C HIS A 469 -7.74 -16.60 -8.20
N HIS A 470 -7.32 -16.32 -6.97
CA HIS A 470 -6.80 -17.32 -6.06
C HIS A 470 -7.21 -16.96 -4.63
N HIS A 471 -7.26 -17.95 -3.76
CA HIS A 471 -7.51 -17.70 -2.35
C HIS A 471 -6.35 -16.94 -1.71
N LEU A 472 -6.69 -15.95 -0.89
CA LEU A 472 -5.75 -15.26 -0.01
C LEU A 472 -6.49 -14.83 1.25
N SER A 473 -5.86 -15.03 2.40
CA SER A 473 -6.31 -14.44 3.66
C SER A 473 -5.17 -13.62 4.22
N ALA A 474 -5.48 -12.41 4.66
CA ALA A 474 -4.52 -11.51 5.28
C ALA A 474 -5.19 -10.74 6.40
N THR A 475 -4.43 -10.38 7.42
CA THR A 475 -4.82 -9.30 8.33
C THR A 475 -3.97 -8.11 7.96
N VAL A 476 -4.62 -7.02 7.53
CA VAL A 476 -3.95 -5.76 7.20
C VAL A 476 -4.35 -4.72 8.23
N ALA A 477 -3.35 -4.18 8.92
CA ALA A 477 -3.54 -3.48 10.19
C ALA A 477 -4.29 -4.36 11.21
N GLN A 478 -5.58 -4.13 11.39
CA GLN A 478 -6.46 -4.86 12.32
C GLN A 478 -7.69 -5.45 11.63
N THR A 479 -7.77 -5.34 10.30
CA THR A 479 -8.91 -5.82 9.52
C THR A 479 -8.53 -7.08 8.76
N THR A 480 -9.33 -8.13 8.96
CA THR A 480 -9.18 -9.39 8.22
C THR A 480 -9.76 -9.25 6.82
N VAL A 481 -8.99 -9.66 5.82
CA VAL A 481 -9.35 -9.66 4.40
C VAL A 481 -9.37 -11.09 3.90
N PHE A 482 -10.46 -11.47 3.24
CA PHE A 482 -10.61 -12.75 2.56
C PHE A 482 -10.81 -12.52 1.07
N VAL A 483 -9.94 -13.14 0.28
CA VAL A 483 -9.94 -13.10 -1.17
C VAL A 483 -10.32 -14.46 -1.73
N GLY A 484 -11.16 -14.46 -2.76
CA GLY A 484 -11.77 -15.63 -3.39
C GLY A 484 -13.28 -15.43 -3.47
N ALA A 485 -14.09 -16.38 -3.90
CA ALA A 485 -13.75 -17.66 -4.49
C ALA A 485 -14.12 -17.60 -5.98
N PRO A 486 -13.15 -17.66 -6.91
CA PRO A 486 -13.43 -17.45 -8.31
C PRO A 486 -14.23 -18.61 -8.89
N LEU A 487 -15.28 -18.29 -9.65
CA LEU A 487 -16.12 -19.28 -10.32
C LEU A 487 -15.68 -19.59 -11.74
N ALA A 488 -15.05 -18.66 -12.44
CA ALA A 488 -14.62 -18.88 -13.82
C ALA A 488 -13.38 -19.77 -13.91
N TYR A 489 -12.29 -19.37 -13.24
CA TYR A 489 -11.01 -20.08 -13.23
C TYR A 489 -10.19 -19.70 -11.99
N HIS A 490 -9.33 -20.62 -11.55
CA HIS A 490 -8.39 -20.41 -10.45
C HIS A 490 -6.96 -20.27 -10.98
N LEU A 491 -6.21 -19.27 -10.53
CA LEU A 491 -4.85 -19.02 -10.98
C LEU A 491 -3.88 -20.10 -10.49
N ASN A 492 -2.94 -20.48 -11.36
CA ASN A 492 -1.86 -21.39 -11.00
C ASN A 492 -0.67 -20.61 -10.43
N THR A 493 -0.61 -20.54 -9.09
CA THR A 493 0.43 -19.81 -8.35
C THR A 493 1.80 -20.51 -8.31
N LEU A 494 1.93 -21.70 -8.91
CA LEU A 494 3.19 -22.47 -8.96
C LEU A 494 4.03 -22.18 -10.22
N LYS A 495 3.52 -21.38 -11.16
CA LYS A 495 4.27 -21.05 -12.37
C LYS A 495 5.45 -20.11 -12.07
N ALA A 496 6.49 -20.23 -12.88
CA ALA A 496 7.67 -19.37 -12.78
C ALA A 496 7.28 -17.89 -12.95
N PRO A 497 8.04 -16.95 -12.34
CA PRO A 497 7.84 -15.53 -12.55
C PRO A 497 7.77 -15.18 -14.05
N GLY A 498 6.75 -14.42 -14.45
CA GLY A 498 6.51 -14.03 -15.84
C GLY A 498 5.58 -14.95 -16.64
N ILE A 499 5.14 -16.08 -16.09
CA ILE A 499 4.14 -16.97 -16.71
C ILE A 499 2.82 -16.88 -15.95
N VAL A 500 1.74 -16.57 -16.65
CA VAL A 500 0.36 -16.60 -16.13
C VAL A 500 -0.32 -17.85 -16.67
N ALA A 501 -0.89 -18.66 -15.78
CA ALA A 501 -1.69 -19.82 -16.15
C ALA A 501 -2.84 -19.99 -15.15
N GLY A 502 -3.93 -20.59 -15.58
CA GLY A 502 -5.09 -20.89 -14.74
C GLY A 502 -5.53 -22.34 -14.89
N TYR A 503 -6.30 -22.81 -13.91
CA TYR A 503 -7.02 -24.06 -13.93
C TYR A 503 -8.51 -23.77 -14.11
N ARG A 504 -9.20 -24.61 -14.90
CA ARG A 504 -10.65 -24.66 -14.89
C ARG A 504 -11.12 -25.32 -13.60
N SER A 505 -11.20 -24.51 -12.55
CA SER A 505 -11.41 -24.94 -11.18
C SER A 505 -12.26 -23.87 -10.51
N ALA A 506 -13.46 -24.26 -10.10
CA ALA A 506 -14.43 -23.37 -9.48
C ALA A 506 -14.45 -23.58 -7.97
N TRP A 507 -14.56 -22.48 -7.24
CA TRP A 507 -14.54 -22.47 -5.79
C TRP A 507 -15.71 -21.66 -5.24
N LEU A 508 -16.19 -22.05 -4.06
CA LEU A 508 -16.96 -21.19 -3.17
C LEU A 508 -16.25 -21.06 -1.83
N SER A 509 -16.56 -20.05 -1.04
CA SER A 509 -16.12 -20.00 0.37
C SER A 509 -17.30 -19.86 1.32
N ILE A 510 -17.23 -20.53 2.46
CA ILE A 510 -18.19 -20.36 3.56
C ILE A 510 -17.57 -19.47 4.62
N ALA A 511 -18.18 -18.31 4.86
CA ALA A 511 -17.79 -17.36 5.89
C ALA A 511 -18.78 -17.42 7.05
N ASN A 512 -18.33 -17.85 8.23
CA ASN A 512 -19.16 -17.82 9.44
C ASN A 512 -18.68 -16.73 10.38
N PHE A 513 -19.61 -15.88 10.80
CA PHE A 513 -19.41 -14.82 11.76
C PHE A 513 -20.18 -15.17 13.03
N THR A 514 -19.44 -15.31 14.13
CA THR A 514 -20.01 -15.56 15.46
C THR A 514 -19.75 -14.35 16.36
N ALA A 515 -20.22 -14.40 17.61
CA ALA A 515 -19.91 -13.35 18.58
C ALA A 515 -18.39 -13.13 18.74
N THR A 516 -17.59 -14.20 18.73
CA THR A 516 -16.15 -14.15 19.05
C THR A 516 -15.25 -14.25 17.82
N ASP A 517 -15.64 -15.05 16.83
CA ASP A 517 -14.73 -15.48 15.77
C ASP A 517 -15.32 -15.30 14.37
N VAL A 518 -14.42 -15.18 13.39
CA VAL A 518 -14.72 -15.26 11.96
C VAL A 518 -13.96 -16.45 11.38
N SER A 519 -14.67 -17.36 10.71
CA SER A 519 -14.05 -18.46 9.97
C SER A 519 -14.35 -18.32 8.49
N TYR A 520 -13.41 -18.73 7.64
CA TYR A 520 -13.52 -18.66 6.19
C TYR A 520 -12.97 -19.93 5.57
N THR A 521 -13.86 -20.74 4.99
CA THR A 521 -13.54 -22.08 4.51
C THR A 521 -13.70 -22.15 2.99
N PRO A 522 -12.59 -22.24 2.22
CA PRO A 522 -12.67 -22.43 0.78
C PRO A 522 -13.07 -23.87 0.44
N ILE A 523 -13.98 -24.02 -0.51
CA ILE A 523 -14.55 -25.28 -0.97
C ILE A 523 -14.37 -25.38 -2.47
N HIS A 524 -13.67 -26.42 -2.90
CA HIS A 524 -13.52 -26.74 -4.31
C HIS A 524 -14.78 -27.42 -4.82
N LEU A 525 -15.33 -26.92 -5.94
CA LEU A 525 -16.55 -27.47 -6.56
C LEU A 525 -16.27 -28.45 -7.69
N THR A 526 -15.07 -28.40 -8.28
CA THR A 526 -14.72 -29.31 -9.37
C THR A 526 -14.33 -30.68 -8.79
N PRO A 527 -14.88 -31.80 -9.31
CA PRO A 527 -14.56 -33.13 -8.82
C PRO A 527 -13.05 -33.43 -8.89
N SER A 528 -12.48 -33.92 -7.81
CA SER A 528 -11.13 -34.49 -7.75
C SER A 528 -11.19 -35.98 -7.44
N THR A 529 -10.13 -36.72 -7.74
CA THR A 529 -10.04 -38.14 -7.39
C THR A 529 -10.05 -38.29 -5.87
N GLU A 530 -11.02 -39.02 -5.35
CA GLU A 530 -11.10 -39.33 -3.91
C GLU A 530 -9.96 -40.26 -3.51
N LEU A 531 -9.27 -39.94 -2.41
CA LEU A 531 -8.18 -40.76 -1.88
C LEU A 531 -8.70 -41.85 -0.92
N PHE A 532 -9.75 -41.54 -0.17
CA PHE A 532 -10.39 -42.47 0.75
C PHE A 532 -11.83 -42.03 1.02
N GLN A 533 -12.70 -43.00 1.30
CA GLN A 533 -14.05 -42.79 1.82
C GLN A 533 -14.21 -43.71 3.03
N LYS A 534 -14.71 -43.17 4.14
CA LYS A 534 -15.02 -43.96 5.33
C LYS A 534 -16.41 -43.59 5.81
N ASP A 535 -17.29 -44.58 5.89
CA ASP A 535 -18.59 -44.38 6.53
C ASP A 535 -18.42 -44.34 8.05
N LEU A 536 -18.73 -43.20 8.64
CA LEU A 536 -18.62 -42.99 10.09
C LEU A 536 -19.82 -43.60 10.84
N ASN A 537 -20.93 -43.87 10.15
CA ASN A 537 -22.10 -44.53 10.74
C ASN A 537 -21.84 -46.04 10.95
N GLU A 538 -21.06 -46.67 10.08
CA GLU A 538 -20.59 -48.07 10.27
C GLU A 538 -19.56 -48.18 11.40
N SER A 539 -18.75 -47.14 11.60
CA SER A 539 -17.71 -47.09 12.64
C SER A 539 -18.28 -46.93 14.05
N GLN A 540 -19.43 -46.24 14.18
CA GLN A 540 -20.11 -46.05 15.47
C GLN A 540 -20.91 -47.29 15.92
N GLN A 541 -21.31 -48.18 15.00
CA GLN A 541 -21.97 -49.45 15.35
C GLN A 541 -21.01 -50.47 15.99
N HIS A 542 -19.71 -50.42 15.68
CA HIS A 542 -18.71 -51.27 16.32
C HIS A 542 -18.19 -50.72 17.66
N ALA A 543 -18.23 -49.40 17.89
CA ALA A 543 -17.79 -48.81 19.15
C ALA A 543 -18.79 -49.02 20.31
N SER A 544 -20.08 -49.20 20.03
CA SER A 544 -21.09 -49.45 21.07
C SER A 544 -21.16 -50.91 21.56
N SER A 545 -20.37 -51.82 20.98
CA SER A 545 -20.30 -53.24 21.38
C SER A 545 -19.04 -53.61 22.18
N ALA A 546 -18.12 -52.66 22.41
CA ALA A 546 -16.82 -52.94 23.03
C ALA A 546 -16.68 -52.52 24.51
N ASP A 547 -17.70 -51.90 25.13
CA ASP A 547 -17.65 -51.47 26.54
C ASP A 547 -18.29 -52.48 27.51
N ILE A 548 -17.94 -53.77 27.43
CA ILE A 548 -18.05 -54.70 28.58
C ILE A 548 -16.95 -55.78 28.47
N ALA A 549 -15.72 -55.45 28.87
CA ALA A 549 -14.80 -56.40 29.54
C ALA A 549 -13.52 -55.66 29.94
N GLY A 550 -13.37 -55.37 31.23
CA GLY A 550 -12.16 -54.78 31.77
C GLY A 550 -10.97 -55.76 31.74
N SER A 551 -9.80 -55.24 31.43
CA SER A 551 -8.53 -55.79 31.92
C SER A 551 -7.42 -54.74 31.84
N THR A 552 -6.70 -54.64 32.95
CA THR A 552 -5.56 -53.76 33.28
C THR A 552 -4.38 -53.83 32.29
N PRO A 553 -3.53 -52.80 32.21
CA PRO A 553 -2.41 -52.77 31.26
C PRO A 553 -1.18 -53.49 31.83
N GLU A 554 -0.73 -54.53 31.14
CA GLU A 554 0.62 -55.09 31.30
C GLU A 554 1.59 -54.45 30.30
N SER A 555 2.75 -54.06 30.81
CA SER A 555 3.89 -53.49 30.10
C SER A 555 4.52 -54.46 29.10
N THR A 556 4.94 -53.97 27.93
CA THR A 556 5.80 -54.73 27.00
C THR A 556 7.03 -53.89 26.61
N PRO A 557 8.24 -54.47 26.58
CA PRO A 557 9.48 -53.75 26.27
C PRO A 557 9.82 -53.78 24.77
N ALA A 558 10.69 -52.84 24.40
CA ALA A 558 11.19 -52.57 23.05
C ALA A 558 11.88 -53.78 22.38
N GLN A 559 11.63 -53.96 21.09
CA GLN A 559 12.51 -54.71 20.19
C GLN A 559 12.83 -53.91 18.92
N THR A 560 14.13 -53.76 18.72
CA THR A 560 14.85 -53.32 17.52
C THR A 560 14.61 -54.26 16.34
N THR A 561 14.46 -53.71 15.14
CA THR A 561 14.51 -54.48 13.89
C THR A 561 15.68 -54.03 13.02
N ASN A 562 16.52 -55.01 12.70
CA ASN A 562 17.64 -54.96 11.76
C ASN A 562 17.14 -54.88 10.31
N ILE A 563 17.93 -54.22 9.48
CA ILE A 563 17.77 -54.13 8.03
C ILE A 563 18.77 -55.09 7.37
N GLU A 564 18.24 -56.12 6.71
CA GLU A 564 18.79 -56.84 5.55
C GLU A 564 17.54 -57.42 4.84
N GLY A 565 17.35 -57.47 3.52
CA GLY A 565 18.13 -57.16 2.33
C GLY A 565 17.48 -57.97 1.20
N LYS A 566 17.04 -57.30 0.12
CA LYS A 566 17.06 -57.76 -1.27
C LYS A 566 16.48 -56.70 -2.21
#